data_AF-A0ABD3NK21-F1
#
_entry.id   AF-A0ABD3NK21-F1
#
_cell.length_a   1.000
_cell.length_b   1.000
_cell.length_c   1.000
_cell.angle_alpha   90.00
_cell.angle_beta   90.00
_cell.angle_gamma   90.00
#
_symmetry.space_group_name_H-M   'P 1'
#
loop_
_entity.id
_entity.type
_entity.pdbx_description
1 polymer ?
#
loop_
_entity_poly.entity_id
_entity_poly.type
_entity_poly.pdbx_seq_one_letter_code
_entity_poly.pdbx_strand_id
1 'polypeptide(L)'
;MTTTTTSSSSASSASSSSSSSSSSSASEPWIAPSDLAIGMDVDVASRTWAGINKPGGHATITSTRVDERTGAVDRVDVKYVLGGRERDVELIYVRRHVELTRGDRGRRGAERMNAASLGEVVLLHDDGGGAKTKKR
;
A
#
# COMPACT_ATOMS: atom_id res chain seq x y z
N MET A 1 36.07 35.77 -27.65
CA MET A 1 36.03 34.83 -26.51
C MET A 1 36.02 35.65 -25.23
N THR A 2 34.85 35.82 -24.60
CA THR A 2 34.68 36.27 -23.21
C THR A 2 33.28 35.85 -22.72
N THR A 3 33.25 35.31 -21.51
CA THR A 3 32.13 34.69 -20.78
C THR A 3 31.33 35.71 -19.95
N THR A 4 30.10 35.40 -19.53
CA THR A 4 29.67 35.32 -18.10
C THR A 4 28.14 35.25 -17.95
N THR A 5 27.73 34.20 -17.24
CA THR A 5 26.40 33.83 -16.72
C THR A 5 26.17 34.48 -15.36
N THR A 6 24.95 34.96 -15.05
CA THR A 6 24.36 34.80 -13.69
C THR A 6 22.86 35.11 -13.70
N SER A 7 22.10 34.18 -13.14
CA SER A 7 20.64 34.19 -12.97
C SER A 7 20.30 33.98 -11.49
N SER A 8 19.00 34.17 -11.17
CA SER A 8 18.25 33.80 -9.96
C SER A 8 18.26 34.80 -8.79
N SER A 9 17.15 35.45 -8.40
CA SER A 9 15.76 35.05 -8.05
C SER A 9 15.64 34.45 -6.65
N SER A 10 15.41 35.34 -5.68
CA SER A 10 15.08 35.07 -4.29
C SER A 10 13.56 35.00 -4.10
N ALA A 11 13.07 33.86 -3.62
CA ALA A 11 11.72 33.73 -3.07
C ALA A 11 11.81 32.93 -1.77
N SER A 12 11.62 33.63 -0.66
CA SER A 12 11.40 33.07 0.67
C SER A 12 9.91 33.19 0.98
N SER A 13 9.31 32.17 1.59
CA SER A 13 8.53 32.31 2.84
C SER A 13 7.77 31.04 3.14
N ALA A 14 7.99 30.55 4.35
CA ALA A 14 7.31 29.43 4.98
C ALA A 14 5.82 29.74 5.23
N SER A 15 4.99 28.70 5.26
CA SER A 15 3.78 28.69 6.08
C SER A 15 3.50 27.28 6.60
N SER A 16 3.69 27.16 7.90
CA SER A 16 3.20 26.13 8.80
C SER A 16 1.67 26.06 8.78
N SER A 17 1.12 24.86 8.65
CA SER A 17 -0.24 24.57 9.13
C SER A 17 -0.30 23.15 9.69
N SER A 18 -0.16 23.11 11.02
CA SER A 18 -0.57 22.04 11.90
C SER A 18 -2.04 21.70 11.68
N SER A 19 -2.33 20.47 11.29
CA SER A 19 -3.67 19.88 11.38
C SER A 19 -3.55 18.52 12.06
N SER A 20 -3.60 18.58 13.38
CA SER A 20 -3.87 17.47 14.29
C SER A 20 -5.23 16.87 13.97
N SER A 21 -5.22 15.70 13.33
CA SER A 21 -6.38 14.81 13.21
C SER A 21 -6.01 13.46 13.80
N SER A 22 -6.22 13.36 15.11
CA SER A 22 -6.28 12.10 15.85
C SER A 22 -7.30 11.17 15.20
N SER A 23 -6.81 10.16 14.48
CA SER A 23 -7.59 9.03 13.98
C SER A 23 -6.75 7.76 14.13
N SER A 24 -6.99 7.09 15.26
CA SER A 24 -6.81 5.64 15.50
C SER A 24 -5.56 4.97 14.93
N SER A 25 -4.59 4.73 15.82
CA SER A 25 -3.38 3.91 15.71
C SER A 25 -3.49 2.70 14.78
N ALA A 26 -3.26 2.90 13.50
CA ALA A 26 -2.47 1.97 12.71
C ALA A 26 -1.02 2.33 13.07
N SER A 27 -0.39 1.57 13.96
CA SER A 27 1.05 1.67 14.19
C SER A 27 1.69 1.55 12.82
N GLU A 28 2.26 2.66 12.31
CA GLU A 28 3.03 2.60 11.06
C GLU A 28 4.00 1.42 11.18
N PRO A 29 4.28 0.67 10.11
CA PRO A 29 5.23 -0.44 10.17
C PRO A 29 6.68 0.10 10.22
N TRP A 30 6.94 1.08 11.10
CA TRP A 30 8.29 1.53 11.44
C TRP A 30 8.94 0.41 12.23
N ILE A 31 10.02 -0.13 11.68
CA ILE A 31 10.79 -1.17 12.32
C ILE A 31 11.66 -0.51 13.39
N ALA A 32 11.59 -1.03 14.62
CA ALA A 32 12.56 -0.68 15.64
C ALA A 32 13.94 -1.22 15.23
N PRO A 33 15.04 -0.50 15.49
CA PRO A 33 16.38 -0.94 15.12
C PRO A 33 16.76 -2.28 15.76
N SER A 34 16.16 -2.63 16.89
CA SER A 34 16.32 -3.93 17.58
C SER A 34 15.67 -5.11 16.84
N ASP A 35 14.69 -4.86 15.99
CA ASP A 35 13.94 -5.89 15.27
C ASP A 35 14.50 -6.16 13.87
N LEU A 36 15.55 -5.43 13.47
CA LEU A 36 16.24 -5.63 12.20
C LEU A 36 17.15 -6.87 12.26
N ALA A 37 16.87 -7.84 11.41
CA ALA A 37 17.71 -9.02 11.23
C ALA A 37 18.16 -9.17 9.77
N ILE A 38 19.35 -9.72 9.58
CA ILE A 38 19.84 -10.12 8.25
C ILE A 38 18.94 -11.23 7.73
N GLY A 39 18.52 -11.14 6.47
CA GLY A 39 17.58 -12.07 5.84
C GLY A 39 16.11 -11.71 6.04
N MET A 40 15.80 -10.62 6.75
CA MET A 40 14.42 -10.13 6.89
C MET A 40 13.95 -9.42 5.63
N ASP A 41 12.71 -9.68 5.24
CA ASP A 41 12.04 -9.00 4.15
C ASP A 41 11.42 -7.67 4.59
N VAL A 42 11.69 -6.64 3.81
CA VAL A 42 11.32 -5.25 4.08
C VAL A 42 10.85 -4.56 2.81
N ASP A 43 10.05 -3.52 2.99
CA ASP A 43 9.64 -2.64 1.91
C ASP A 43 10.40 -1.32 2.02
N VAL A 44 11.10 -0.94 0.95
CA VAL A 44 11.89 0.29 0.87
C VAL A 44 11.08 1.35 0.14
N ALA A 45 10.96 2.53 0.74
CA ALA A 45 10.30 3.67 0.12
C ALA A 45 11.09 4.21 -1.08
N SER A 46 10.39 4.74 -2.08
CA SER A 46 11.03 5.42 -3.21
C SER A 46 11.66 6.73 -2.78
N ARG A 47 12.81 7.06 -3.37
CA ARG A 47 13.55 8.30 -3.10
C ARG A 47 13.99 8.93 -4.41
N THR A 48 13.47 10.12 -4.67
CA THR A 48 13.83 10.92 -5.85
C THR A 48 14.48 12.21 -5.39
N TRP A 49 15.77 12.38 -5.70
CA TRP A 49 16.48 13.65 -5.55
C TRP A 49 17.15 14.03 -6.87
N ALA A 50 17.53 15.29 -7.03
CA ALA A 50 18.10 15.78 -8.28
C ALA A 50 19.32 14.92 -8.68
N GLY A 51 19.20 14.17 -9.78
CA GLY A 51 20.26 13.30 -10.29
C GLY A 51 20.21 11.84 -9.84
N ILE A 52 19.35 11.45 -8.89
CA ILE A 52 19.20 10.04 -8.46
C ILE A 52 17.72 9.66 -8.32
N ASN A 53 17.35 8.57 -9.00
CA ASN A 53 16.05 7.91 -8.86
C ASN A 53 16.21 6.52 -8.23
N LYS A 54 15.75 6.35 -6.99
CA LYS A 54 15.65 5.04 -6.33
C LYS A 54 14.16 4.67 -6.27
N PRO A 55 13.69 3.70 -7.07
CA PRO A 55 12.27 3.37 -7.17
C PRO A 55 11.70 2.72 -5.90
N GLY A 56 12.55 2.35 -4.93
CA GLY A 56 12.14 1.57 -3.76
C GLY A 56 11.64 0.19 -4.17
N GLY A 57 10.88 -0.45 -3.29
CA GLY A 57 10.24 -1.75 -3.50
C GLY A 57 10.62 -2.78 -2.46
N HIS A 58 10.27 -4.04 -2.76
CA HIS A 58 10.47 -5.16 -1.86
C HIS A 58 11.93 -5.67 -1.89
N ALA A 59 12.53 -5.82 -0.72
CA ALA A 59 13.94 -6.16 -0.57
C ALA A 59 14.21 -7.00 0.68
N THR A 60 15.34 -7.70 0.68
CA THR A 60 15.83 -8.46 1.84
C THR A 60 17.07 -7.78 2.41
N ILE A 61 17.16 -7.68 3.74
CA ILE A 61 18.33 -7.12 4.43
C ILE A 61 19.52 -8.05 4.26
N THR A 62 20.64 -7.51 3.78
CA THR A 62 21.90 -8.24 3.59
C THR A 62 22.95 -7.91 4.64
N SER A 63 22.93 -6.69 5.17
CA SER A 63 23.84 -6.25 6.22
C SER A 63 23.24 -5.09 7.03
N THR A 64 23.55 -5.05 8.32
CA THR A 64 23.16 -3.97 9.24
C THR A 64 24.40 -3.20 9.64
N ARG A 65 24.36 -1.87 9.54
CA ARG A 65 25.44 -0.99 10.02
C ARG A 65 25.01 -0.36 11.33
N VAL A 66 25.84 -0.59 12.33
CA VAL A 66 25.69 -0.02 13.67
C VAL A 66 26.45 1.30 13.71
N ASP A 67 25.81 2.32 14.25
CA ASP A 67 26.49 3.59 14.54
C ASP A 67 27.39 3.41 15.77
N GLU A 68 28.69 3.69 15.63
CA GLU A 68 29.68 3.54 16.70
C GLU A 68 29.40 4.44 17.90
N ARG A 69 28.71 5.57 17.69
CA ARG A 69 28.40 6.51 18.77
C ARG A 69 27.24 6.05 19.65
N THR A 70 26.26 5.40 19.03
CA THR A 70 24.97 5.09 19.65
C THR A 70 24.83 3.60 19.96
N GLY A 71 25.64 2.75 19.31
CA GLY A 71 25.57 1.29 19.43
C GLY A 71 24.31 0.68 18.80
N ALA A 72 23.50 1.48 18.09
CA ALA A 72 22.26 1.07 17.46
C ALA A 72 22.40 0.98 15.93
N VAL A 73 21.57 0.15 15.29
CA VAL A 73 21.51 0.07 13.83
C VAL A 73 20.93 1.37 13.28
N ASP A 74 21.72 2.08 12.46
CA ASP A 74 21.32 3.36 11.82
C ASP A 74 21.11 3.20 10.31
N ARG A 75 21.77 2.21 9.69
CA ARG A 75 21.68 1.99 8.24
C ARG A 75 21.66 0.52 7.90
N VAL A 76 21.04 0.19 6.78
CA VAL A 76 20.97 -1.18 6.28
C VAL A 76 21.35 -1.24 4.80
N ASP A 77 21.99 -2.33 4.43
CA ASP A 77 22.25 -2.69 3.04
C ASP A 77 21.23 -3.75 2.63
N VAL A 78 20.54 -3.52 1.53
CA VAL A 78 19.42 -4.35 1.06
C VAL A 78 19.65 -4.87 -0.35
N LYS A 79 19.06 -6.02 -0.64
CA LYS A 79 19.03 -6.62 -1.97
C LYS A 79 17.58 -6.70 -2.43
N TYR A 80 17.27 -6.04 -3.55
CA TYR A 80 15.92 -6.04 -4.11
C TYR A 80 15.59 -7.38 -4.76
N VAL A 81 14.33 -7.81 -4.63
CA VAL A 81 13.87 -9.09 -5.20
C VAL A 81 13.90 -9.07 -6.73
N LEU A 82 13.57 -7.92 -7.35
CA LEU A 82 13.63 -7.74 -8.81
C LEU A 82 15.07 -7.47 -9.33
N GLY A 83 16.07 -7.56 -8.46
CA GLY A 83 17.47 -7.34 -8.79
C GLY A 83 17.98 -5.95 -8.42
N GLY A 84 19.31 -5.85 -8.29
CA GLY A 84 19.97 -4.67 -7.76
C GLY A 84 20.18 -4.73 -6.25
N ARG A 85 21.06 -3.86 -5.77
CA ARG A 85 21.37 -3.69 -4.34
C ARG A 85 21.44 -2.23 -4.00
N GLU A 86 21.01 -1.89 -2.79
CA GLU A 86 21.16 -0.56 -2.25
C GLU A 86 21.91 -0.64 -0.94
N ARG A 87 22.84 0.28 -0.76
CA ARG A 87 23.68 0.37 0.42
C ARG A 87 23.34 1.65 1.16
N ASP A 88 23.58 1.65 2.46
CA ASP A 88 23.39 2.83 3.30
C ASP A 88 21.95 3.37 3.28
N VAL A 89 20.97 2.48 3.34
CA VAL A 89 19.56 2.87 3.46
C VAL A 89 19.26 3.25 4.90
N GLU A 90 18.77 4.47 5.11
CA GLU A 90 18.33 4.96 6.42
C GLU A 90 17.02 4.27 6.84
N LEU A 91 16.86 3.99 8.14
CA LEU A 91 15.66 3.29 8.67
C LEU A 91 14.35 4.02 8.36
N ILE A 92 14.37 5.34 8.19
CA ILE A 92 13.16 6.13 7.88
C ILE A 92 12.49 5.70 6.57
N TYR A 93 13.24 5.07 5.66
CA TYR A 93 12.74 4.57 4.38
C TYR A 93 12.47 3.07 4.39
N VAL A 94 12.72 2.38 5.50
CA VAL A 94 12.56 0.94 5.62
C VAL A 94 11.30 0.64 6.43
N ARG A 95 10.39 -0.12 5.83
CA ARG A 95 9.15 -0.55 6.45
C ARG A 95 9.13 -2.06 6.57
N ARG A 96 8.47 -2.56 7.61
CA ARG A 96 8.24 -4.01 7.73
C ARG A 96 7.37 -4.48 6.57
N HIS A 97 7.82 -5.50 5.86
CA HIS A 97 6.96 -6.14 4.87
C HIS A 97 5.81 -6.85 5.58
N VAL A 98 4.59 -6.56 5.15
CA VAL A 98 3.37 -7.22 5.65
C VAL A 98 2.77 -8.01 4.51
N GLU A 99 2.85 -9.34 4.62
CA GLU A 99 2.16 -10.22 3.68
C GLU A 99 0.66 -10.10 3.93
N LEU A 100 -0.03 -9.40 3.04
CA LEU A 100 -1.47 -9.39 3.03
C LEU A 100 -1.93 -10.78 2.60
N THR A 101 -2.40 -11.58 3.55
CA THR A 101 -3.11 -12.82 3.24
C THR A 101 -4.13 -12.48 2.17
N ARG A 102 -4.11 -13.22 1.06
CA ARG A 102 -5.04 -13.03 -0.07
C ARG A 102 -6.45 -13.22 0.46
N GLY A 103 -7.03 -12.14 0.98
CA GLY A 103 -8.42 -12.07 1.35
C GLY A 103 -9.18 -12.56 0.15
N ASP A 104 -10.01 -13.58 0.39
CA ASP A 104 -10.90 -14.17 -0.58
C ASP A 104 -11.39 -13.03 -1.46
N ARG A 105 -10.85 -12.93 -2.69
CA ARG A 105 -11.47 -12.08 -3.70
C ARG A 105 -12.74 -12.84 -3.98
N GLY A 106 -13.74 -12.64 -3.10
CA GLY A 106 -15.08 -13.13 -3.25
C GLY A 106 -15.41 -12.66 -4.64
N ARG A 107 -15.32 -13.60 -5.59
CA ARG A 107 -15.85 -13.42 -6.92
C ARG A 107 -17.25 -13.05 -6.56
N ARG A 108 -17.61 -11.76 -6.72
CA ARG A 108 -18.98 -11.29 -6.55
C ARG A 108 -19.76 -12.36 -7.27
N GLY A 109 -20.43 -13.20 -6.49
CA GLY A 109 -21.15 -14.31 -7.04
C GLY A 109 -21.97 -13.65 -8.12
N ALA A 110 -22.03 -14.27 -9.29
CA ALA A 110 -23.13 -13.99 -10.18
C ALA A 110 -24.39 -14.43 -9.42
N GLU A 111 -24.80 -13.65 -8.41
CA GLU A 111 -26.13 -13.60 -7.91
C GLU A 111 -26.88 -13.03 -9.11
N ARG A 112 -27.30 -13.98 -9.95
CA ARG A 112 -28.33 -13.77 -10.95
C ARG A 112 -29.42 -13.02 -10.20
N MET A 113 -29.54 -11.73 -10.48
CA MET A 113 -30.64 -10.92 -9.99
C MET A 113 -31.90 -11.65 -10.44
N ASN A 114 -32.57 -12.34 -9.52
CA ASN A 114 -33.81 -13.01 -9.82
C ASN A 114 -34.82 -11.90 -10.13
N ALA A 115 -35.33 -11.89 -11.36
CA ALA A 115 -36.33 -10.92 -11.85
C ALA A 115 -37.67 -10.96 -11.08
N ALA A 116 -37.77 -11.78 -10.02
CA ALA A 116 -38.93 -11.89 -9.15
C ALA A 116 -39.06 -10.76 -8.13
N SER A 117 -38.12 -9.80 -8.07
CA SER A 117 -38.20 -8.67 -7.15
C SER A 117 -38.96 -7.44 -7.69
N LEU A 118 -39.66 -7.57 -8.83
CA LEU A 118 -40.65 -6.58 -9.28
C LEU A 118 -42.02 -7.00 -8.74
N GLY A 119 -42.59 -6.12 -7.90
CA GLY A 119 -43.77 -6.35 -7.08
C GLY A 119 -44.92 -7.07 -7.79
N GLU A 120 -45.42 -8.07 -7.09
CA GLU A 120 -46.72 -8.69 -7.29
C GLU A 120 -47.82 -7.63 -7.19
N VAL A 121 -48.32 -7.18 -8.34
CA VAL A 121 -49.62 -6.48 -8.41
C VAL A 121 -50.69 -7.56 -8.42
N VAL A 122 -51.17 -7.94 -7.24
CA VAL A 122 -52.46 -8.64 -7.10
C VAL A 122 -53.54 -7.62 -7.45
N LEU A 123 -54.34 -7.90 -8.48
CA LEU A 123 -55.78 -7.61 -8.50
C LEU A 123 -56.45 -8.33 -9.68
N LEU A 124 -56.99 -9.51 -9.35
CA LEU A 124 -58.27 -10.07 -9.77
C LEU A 124 -58.64 -10.01 -11.26
N HIS A 125 -58.67 -11.18 -11.90
CA HIS A 125 -59.80 -11.55 -12.77
C HIS A 125 -60.29 -12.94 -12.37
N ASP A 126 -61.52 -12.96 -11.90
CA ASP A 126 -62.33 -14.12 -11.53
C ASP A 126 -62.92 -14.77 -12.79
N ASP A 127 -63.50 -15.96 -12.56
CA ASP A 127 -64.37 -16.76 -13.40
C ASP A 127 -63.75 -17.65 -14.51
N GLY A 128 -63.83 -18.96 -14.25
CA GLY A 128 -64.56 -19.79 -15.21
C GLY A 128 -63.91 -21.09 -15.70
N GLY A 129 -63.84 -22.10 -14.82
CA GLY A 129 -64.43 -23.41 -15.12
C GLY A 129 -63.66 -24.44 -15.97
N GLY A 130 -63.54 -25.66 -15.41
CA GLY A 130 -63.74 -26.89 -16.21
C GLY A 130 -62.65 -27.97 -16.16
N ALA A 131 -62.75 -28.83 -15.14
CA ALA A 131 -62.53 -30.29 -15.08
C ALA A 131 -61.89 -31.02 -16.32
N LYS A 132 -61.01 -32.03 -16.20
CA LYS A 132 -61.16 -33.32 -15.50
C LYS A 132 -59.83 -34.09 -15.39
N THR A 133 -59.75 -34.89 -14.34
CA THR A 133 -58.84 -36.00 -13.98
C THR A 133 -58.53 -37.00 -15.11
N LYS A 134 -57.34 -37.66 -15.09
CA LYS A 134 -57.20 -39.10 -14.76
C LYS A 134 -55.74 -39.61 -14.80
N LYS A 135 -55.40 -40.26 -13.69
CA LYS A 135 -54.25 -41.10 -13.35
C LYS A 135 -54.10 -42.31 -14.29
N ARG A 136 -52.88 -42.61 -14.74
CA ARG A 136 -52.12 -43.85 -14.50
C ARG A 136 -50.76 -43.79 -15.17
#